data_AF-A0A370BEG4-F1
#
_entry.id   AF-A0A370BEG4-F1
#
_cell.length_a   1.000
_cell.length_b   1.000
_cell.length_c   1.000
_cell.angle_alpha   90.00
_cell.angle_beta   90.00
_cell.angle_gamma   90.00
#
_symmetry.space_group_name_H-M   'P 1'
#
loop_
_entity.id
_entity.type
_entity.pdbx_description
1 polymer ?
#
loop_
_entity_poly.entity_id
_entity_poly.type
_entity_poly.pdbx_seq_one_letter_code
_entity_poly.pdbx_strand_id
1 'polypeptide(L)'
;MWVASVFQKYKRDVRDPSYPCERPRCGHRWTVRYREPGGRRGRQREKSFSRRVGPDGADAFVVHVENDKKAGTFPDPARGTVRLQIWAQDWVERRAIGDTTRRNYEGFIRNHLVPRLGHRTLVSLARRDFEQFAKSLHGSGASLAASTVNDRMLVVAAMLEAAVVDKQIPDNPARGVRISRDPDADRGRPHCGAYIAAIPARGLSAGGYWPASKRGPRLLHRMSTVRIRQDPLAGQRHGPPCGLPHGLRAA
;
A
#
# COMPACT_ATOMS: atom_id res chain seq x y z
N MET A 1 8.87 -33.83 8.16
CA MET A 1 8.29 -32.51 8.47
C MET A 1 7.74 -32.55 9.90
N TRP A 2 7.86 -31.50 10.72
CA TRP A 2 7.37 -31.53 12.11
C TRP A 2 5.87 -31.19 12.15
N VAL A 3 5.05 -32.22 12.36
CA VAL A 3 3.59 -32.11 12.60
C VAL A 3 3.32 -31.46 13.96
N ALA A 4 2.27 -30.64 14.02
CA ALA A 4 1.72 -30.14 15.28
C ALA A 4 1.15 -31.29 16.13
N SER A 5 1.31 -31.17 17.46
CA SER A 5 0.93 -32.20 18.43
C SER A 5 -0.08 -31.65 19.43
N VAL A 6 -1.18 -32.38 19.64
CA VAL A 6 -2.23 -32.04 20.63
C VAL A 6 -2.05 -32.89 21.88
N PHE A 7 -2.03 -32.26 23.05
CA PHE A 7 -1.97 -32.97 24.34
C PHE A 7 -2.61 -32.13 25.46
N GLN A 8 -2.74 -32.69 26.66
CA GLN A 8 -3.15 -31.96 27.86
C GLN A 8 -1.94 -31.86 28.79
N LYS A 9 -1.60 -30.66 29.28
CA LYS A 9 -0.34 -30.43 30.03
C LYS A 9 -0.26 -31.26 31.31
N TYR A 10 -1.35 -31.34 32.06
CA TYR A 10 -1.46 -32.13 33.30
C TYR A 10 -1.13 -33.63 33.18
N LYS A 11 -1.03 -34.18 31.95
CA LYS A 11 -0.61 -35.57 31.70
C LYS A 11 0.88 -35.74 31.38
N ARG A 12 1.60 -34.65 31.09
CA ARG A 12 2.95 -34.67 30.50
C ARG A 12 3.95 -33.75 31.20
N ASP A 13 3.49 -32.71 31.87
CA ASP A 13 4.36 -31.70 32.47
C ASP A 13 4.13 -31.67 33.99
N VAL A 14 5.13 -32.16 34.73
CA VAL A 14 5.14 -32.18 36.21
C VAL A 14 5.18 -30.76 36.80
N ARG A 15 5.52 -29.74 35.98
CA ARG A 15 5.55 -28.33 36.39
C ARG A 15 4.22 -27.61 36.19
N ASP A 16 3.23 -28.24 35.57
CA ASP A 16 1.89 -27.66 35.45
C ASP A 16 1.18 -27.78 36.80
N PRO A 17 0.62 -26.69 37.38
CA PRO A 17 -0.09 -26.76 38.66
C PRO A 17 -1.29 -27.71 38.69
N SER A 18 -1.76 -28.17 37.53
CA SER A 18 -2.84 -29.16 37.38
C SER A 18 -2.33 -30.61 37.45
N TYR A 19 -1.01 -30.85 37.58
CA TYR A 19 -0.38 -32.17 37.64
C TYR A 19 -0.22 -32.67 39.10
N PRO A 20 -0.51 -33.95 39.40
CA PRO A 20 -1.25 -34.90 38.60
C PRO A 20 -2.77 -34.65 38.75
N CYS A 21 -3.54 -34.94 37.71
CA CYS A 21 -5.00 -34.89 37.80
C CYS A 21 -5.58 -36.29 37.63
N GLU A 22 -6.19 -36.79 38.70
CA GLU A 22 -6.74 -38.14 38.82
C GLU A 22 -8.17 -38.26 38.28
N ARG A 23 -8.84 -37.14 37.99
CA ARG A 23 -10.24 -37.13 37.53
C ARG A 23 -10.35 -37.69 36.09
N PRO A 24 -11.16 -38.74 35.82
CA PRO A 24 -11.24 -39.37 34.51
C PRO A 24 -11.85 -38.46 33.42
N ARG A 25 -12.70 -37.49 33.81
CA ARG A 25 -13.24 -36.43 32.93
C ARG A 25 -12.88 -35.05 33.47
N CYS A 26 -11.61 -34.65 33.35
CA CYS A 26 -11.19 -33.31 33.73
C CYS A 26 -11.51 -32.25 32.64
N GLY A 27 -11.86 -31.04 33.07
CA GLY A 27 -12.05 -29.87 32.18
C GLY A 27 -10.74 -29.19 31.73
N HIS A 28 -9.58 -29.85 31.88
CA HIS A 28 -8.28 -29.23 31.61
C HIS A 28 -8.07 -28.94 30.13
N ARG A 29 -7.44 -27.78 29.88
CA ARG A 29 -7.19 -27.24 28.54
C ARG A 29 -6.34 -28.17 27.67
N TRP A 30 -6.69 -28.21 26.40
CA TRP A 30 -5.97 -28.89 25.33
C TRP A 30 -4.91 -27.95 24.78
N THR A 31 -3.65 -28.33 24.86
CA THR A 31 -2.52 -27.55 24.32
C THR A 31 -2.08 -28.14 22.99
N VAL A 32 -2.05 -27.30 21.96
CA VAL A 32 -1.43 -27.60 20.67
C VAL A 32 -0.03 -27.04 20.68
N ARG A 33 0.96 -27.89 20.40
CA ARG A 33 2.36 -27.52 20.24
C ARG A 33 2.81 -27.72 18.81
N TYR A 34 3.28 -26.66 18.19
CA TYR A 34 3.68 -26.62 16.79
C TYR A 34 5.01 -25.88 16.62
N ARG A 35 5.63 -26.03 15.45
CA ARG A 35 6.81 -25.27 15.04
C ARG A 35 6.46 -24.37 13.87
N GLU A 36 7.00 -23.16 13.89
CA GLU A 36 6.99 -22.24 12.76
C GLU A 36 7.77 -22.83 11.57
N PRO A 37 7.45 -22.48 10.31
CA PRO A 37 8.14 -23.00 9.13
C PRO A 37 9.57 -22.45 9.04
N GLY A 38 10.51 -23.23 9.57
CA GLY A 38 11.96 -22.98 9.51
C GLY A 38 12.79 -24.25 9.75
N GLY A 39 12.20 -25.43 9.55
CA GLY A 39 12.82 -26.71 9.89
C GLY A 39 13.23 -26.79 11.36
N ARG A 40 14.47 -27.22 11.65
CA ARG A 40 15.02 -27.25 13.01
C ARG A 40 15.16 -25.85 13.65
N ARG A 41 15.31 -24.80 12.85
CA ARG A 41 15.44 -23.40 13.31
C ARG A 41 14.09 -22.72 13.59
N GLY A 42 12.97 -23.32 13.17
CA GLY A 42 11.63 -22.79 13.44
C GLY A 42 11.29 -22.80 14.93
N ARG A 43 10.84 -21.66 15.46
CA ARG A 43 10.50 -21.50 16.88
C ARG A 43 9.35 -22.43 17.26
N GLN A 44 9.43 -23.01 18.46
CA GLN A 44 8.34 -23.80 19.01
C GLN A 44 7.32 -22.89 19.69
N ARG A 45 6.04 -23.12 19.42
CA ARG A 45 4.90 -22.39 19.97
C ARG A 45 3.90 -23.34 20.61
N GLU A 46 3.20 -22.85 21.61
CA GLU A 46 2.12 -23.55 22.29
C GLU A 46 0.90 -22.63 22.37
N LYS A 47 -0.29 -23.19 22.11
CA LYS A 47 -1.58 -22.50 22.27
C LYS A 47 -2.57 -23.43 22.96
N SER A 48 -3.26 -22.94 23.98
CA SER A 48 -4.19 -23.73 24.80
C SER A 48 -5.65 -23.38 24.50
N PHE A 49 -6.49 -24.41 24.38
CA PHE A 49 -7.90 -24.39 24.01
C PHE A 49 -8.74 -25.06 25.10
N SER A 50 -10.02 -24.69 25.23
CA SER A 50 -10.94 -25.34 26.17
C SER A 50 -11.42 -26.70 25.69
N ARG A 51 -11.65 -26.86 24.38
CA ARG A 51 -12.17 -28.08 23.75
C ARG A 51 -11.15 -28.68 22.78
N ARG A 52 -11.19 -30.00 22.61
CA ARG A 52 -10.39 -30.72 21.60
C ARG A 52 -11.00 -30.59 20.21
N VAL A 53 -12.27 -30.98 20.10
CA VAL A 53 -13.05 -31.03 18.86
C VAL A 53 -14.01 -29.83 18.80
N GLY A 54 -14.29 -29.36 17.59
CA GLY A 54 -15.14 -28.20 17.30
C GLY A 54 -14.43 -27.20 16.37
N PRO A 55 -15.15 -26.18 15.84
CA PRO A 55 -14.55 -25.16 14.97
C PRO A 55 -13.43 -24.38 15.67
N ASP A 56 -13.63 -24.01 16.94
CA ASP A 56 -12.61 -23.38 17.80
C ASP A 56 -11.77 -24.41 18.61
N GLY A 57 -11.79 -25.68 18.19
CA GLY A 57 -11.12 -26.78 18.87
C GLY A 57 -9.63 -26.86 18.56
N ALA A 58 -8.88 -27.53 19.45
CA ALA A 58 -7.47 -27.83 19.26
C ALA A 58 -7.17 -28.58 17.94
N ASP A 59 -8.03 -29.53 17.55
CA ASP A 59 -7.84 -30.33 16.34
C ASP A 59 -8.06 -29.48 15.05
N ALA A 60 -9.04 -28.57 15.05
CA ALA A 60 -9.27 -27.63 13.94
C ALA A 60 -8.09 -26.64 13.78
N PHE A 61 -7.53 -26.15 14.89
CA PHE A 61 -6.34 -25.30 14.86
C PHE A 61 -5.10 -26.03 14.32
N VAL A 62 -4.94 -27.33 14.59
CA VAL A 62 -3.87 -28.13 13.96
C VAL A 62 -4.04 -28.15 12.45
N VAL A 63 -5.24 -28.42 11.94
CA VAL A 63 -5.51 -28.43 10.49
C VAL A 63 -5.22 -27.07 9.86
N HIS A 64 -5.64 -25.98 10.50
CA HIS A 64 -5.33 -24.61 10.07
C HIS A 64 -3.81 -24.38 9.96
N VAL A 65 -3.05 -24.68 11.03
CA VAL A 65 -1.59 -24.48 11.06
C VAL A 65 -0.86 -25.36 10.04
N GLU A 66 -1.29 -26.60 9.82
CA GLU A 66 -0.70 -27.46 8.79
C GLU A 66 -1.06 -26.98 7.36
N ASN A 67 -2.24 -26.39 7.16
CA ASN A 67 -2.61 -25.77 5.89
C ASN A 67 -1.78 -24.49 5.64
N ASP A 68 -1.59 -23.61 6.62
CA ASP A 68 -0.76 -22.40 6.51
C ASP A 68 0.70 -22.76 6.14
N LYS A 69 1.24 -23.82 6.75
CA LYS A 69 2.57 -24.37 6.43
C LYS A 69 2.64 -24.90 4.99
N LYS A 70 1.62 -25.66 4.55
CA LYS A 70 1.56 -26.23 3.19
C LYS A 70 1.41 -25.16 2.11
N ALA A 71 0.60 -24.14 2.37
CA ALA A 71 0.39 -23.01 1.47
C ALA A 71 1.64 -22.11 1.36
N GLY A 72 2.58 -22.20 2.31
CA GLY A 72 3.72 -21.29 2.40
C GLY A 72 3.34 -19.85 2.77
N THR A 73 2.07 -19.65 3.15
CA THR A 73 1.47 -18.35 3.50
C THR A 73 1.73 -17.97 4.95
N PHE A 74 2.16 -18.91 5.81
CA PHE A 74 2.46 -18.66 7.22
C PHE A 74 3.39 -17.44 7.38
N PRO A 75 2.88 -16.29 7.85
CA PRO A 75 3.69 -15.10 7.98
C PRO A 75 4.65 -15.32 9.14
N ASP A 76 5.93 -15.02 8.94
CA ASP A 76 6.90 -14.97 10.04
C ASP A 76 6.38 -13.96 11.09
N PRO A 77 6.08 -14.38 12.33
CA PRO A 77 5.52 -13.49 13.33
C PRO A 77 6.43 -12.32 13.68
N ALA A 78 7.75 -12.41 13.40
CA ALA A 78 8.66 -11.27 13.53
C ALA A 78 8.47 -10.25 12.40
N ARG A 79 8.30 -10.70 11.14
CA ARG A 79 8.08 -9.83 9.97
C ARG A 79 6.84 -8.95 10.13
N GLY A 80 5.74 -9.52 10.61
CA GLY A 80 4.51 -8.79 10.87
C GLY A 80 4.60 -7.70 11.95
N THR A 81 5.67 -7.66 12.75
CA THR A 81 5.88 -6.66 13.83
C THR A 81 6.62 -5.39 13.40
N VAL A 82 7.06 -5.29 12.14
CA VAL A 82 7.64 -4.04 11.63
C VAL A 82 6.62 -2.90 11.76
N ARG A 83 7.05 -1.77 12.33
CA ARG A 83 6.23 -0.56 12.48
C ARG A 83 6.09 0.16 11.14
N LEU A 84 4.91 0.70 10.87
CA LEU A 84 4.63 1.42 9.62
C LEU A 84 5.63 2.56 9.37
N GLN A 85 6.07 3.27 10.41
CA GLN A 85 7.05 4.36 10.27
C GLN A 85 8.40 3.89 9.72
N ILE A 86 8.90 2.73 10.16
CA ILE A 86 10.19 2.17 9.74
C ILE A 86 10.08 1.66 8.31
N TRP A 87 9.00 0.92 8.01
CA TRP A 87 8.71 0.46 6.67
C TRP A 87 8.59 1.61 5.65
N ALA A 88 7.93 2.71 6.03
CA ALA A 88 7.73 3.86 5.16
C ALA A 88 9.05 4.60 4.83
N GLN A 89 9.99 4.67 5.78
CA GLN A 89 11.32 5.25 5.57
C GLN A 89 12.16 4.39 4.61
N ASP A 90 12.32 3.11 4.96
CA ASP A 90 13.04 2.10 4.16
C ASP A 90 12.50 1.98 2.72
N TRP A 91 11.17 2.05 2.54
CA TRP A 91 10.55 2.05 1.21
C TRP A 91 10.86 3.31 0.37
N VAL A 92 10.99 4.49 0.98
CA VAL A 92 11.42 5.71 0.26
C VAL A 92 12.91 5.66 -0.07
N GLU A 93 13.74 5.19 0.86
CA GLU A 93 15.19 5.03 0.66
C GLU A 93 15.50 4.12 -0.52
N ARG A 94 14.87 2.94 -0.59
CA ARG A 94 15.03 1.96 -1.68
C ARG A 94 14.56 2.44 -3.06
N ARG A 95 13.78 3.52 -3.15
CA ARG A 95 13.20 3.99 -4.43
C ARG A 95 14.11 4.97 -5.16
N ALA A 96 14.41 4.65 -6.42
CA ALA A 96 14.99 5.57 -7.40
C ALA A 96 13.94 6.57 -7.89
N ILE A 97 13.73 7.65 -7.11
CA ILE A 97 12.84 8.77 -7.44
C ILE A 97 13.62 10.10 -7.34
N GLY A 98 13.28 11.07 -8.17
CA GLY A 98 13.91 12.39 -8.15
C GLY A 98 13.63 13.16 -6.85
N ASP A 99 14.59 14.00 -6.45
CA ASP A 99 14.65 14.67 -5.14
C ASP A 99 13.36 15.39 -4.72
N THR A 100 12.71 16.10 -5.64
CA THR A 100 11.46 16.81 -5.35
C THR A 100 10.35 15.84 -4.97
N THR A 101 10.27 14.69 -5.64
CA THR A 101 9.31 13.63 -5.31
C THR A 101 9.66 12.95 -3.99
N ARG A 102 10.96 12.70 -3.74
CA ARG A 102 11.48 12.17 -2.46
C ARG A 102 11.05 13.07 -1.29
N ARG A 103 11.41 14.37 -1.33
CA ARG A 103 11.03 15.37 -0.31
C ARG A 103 9.51 15.45 -0.12
N ASN A 104 8.74 15.38 -1.21
CA ASN A 104 7.27 15.38 -1.17
C ASN A 104 6.69 14.12 -0.50
N TYR A 105 7.33 12.96 -0.61
CA TYR A 105 6.91 11.72 0.03
C TYR A 105 7.31 11.71 1.52
N GLU A 106 8.56 12.05 1.82
CA GLU A 106 9.08 12.15 3.20
C GLU A 106 8.29 13.17 4.02
N GLY A 107 8.01 14.35 3.47
CA GLY A 107 7.19 15.38 4.11
C GLY A 107 5.77 14.88 4.41
N PHE A 108 5.13 14.18 3.47
CA PHE A 108 3.80 13.60 3.69
C PHE A 108 3.83 12.50 4.78
N ILE A 109 4.81 11.60 4.71
CA ILE A 109 4.98 10.50 5.66
C ILE A 109 5.21 11.05 7.07
N ARG A 110 6.15 11.98 7.24
CA ARG A 110 6.50 12.59 8.52
C ARG A 110 5.35 13.41 9.12
N ASN A 111 4.68 14.23 8.32
CA ASN A 111 3.71 15.21 8.84
C ASN A 111 2.30 14.61 9.01
N HIS A 112 1.94 13.56 8.26
CA HIS A 112 0.58 13.03 8.26
C HIS A 112 0.50 11.55 8.63
N LEU A 113 1.29 10.69 7.99
CA LEU A 113 1.18 9.24 8.16
C LEU A 113 1.73 8.76 9.52
N VAL A 114 2.94 9.20 9.87
CA VAL A 114 3.64 8.78 11.10
C VAL A 114 2.89 9.19 12.37
N PRO A 115 2.39 10.43 12.54
CA PRO A 115 1.70 10.84 13.77
C PRO A 115 0.42 10.04 14.05
N ARG A 116 -0.29 9.58 13.01
CA ARG A 116 -1.56 8.85 13.15
C ARG A 116 -1.40 7.32 13.16
N LEU A 117 -0.59 6.77 12.26
CA LEU A 117 -0.48 5.31 12.03
C LEU A 117 0.94 4.75 12.21
N GLY A 118 1.97 5.60 12.30
CA GLY A 118 3.39 5.19 12.28
C GLY A 118 3.80 4.24 13.41
N HIS A 119 3.18 4.38 14.58
CA HIS A 119 3.43 3.55 15.76
C HIS A 119 2.88 2.12 15.65
N ARG A 120 1.90 1.89 14.77
CA ARG A 120 1.26 0.57 14.59
C ARG A 120 2.12 -0.37 13.74
N THR A 121 1.99 -1.67 13.98
CA THR A 121 2.66 -2.69 13.16
C THR A 121 1.89 -2.94 11.86
N LEU A 122 2.58 -3.33 10.80
CA LEU A 122 1.96 -3.55 9.48
C LEU A 122 0.78 -4.53 9.54
N VAL A 123 0.88 -5.63 10.29
CA VAL A 123 -0.20 -6.63 10.44
C VAL A 123 -1.38 -6.14 11.30
N SER A 124 -1.20 -5.12 12.15
CA SER A 124 -2.29 -4.57 12.96
C SER A 124 -3.21 -3.59 12.22
N LEU A 125 -2.79 -3.13 11.03
CA LEU A 125 -3.48 -2.12 10.25
C LEU A 125 -4.56 -2.73 9.37
N ALA A 126 -5.81 -2.31 9.57
CA ALA A 126 -6.94 -2.74 8.77
C ALA A 126 -7.42 -1.64 7.81
N ARG A 127 -8.22 -2.02 6.80
CA ARG A 127 -8.80 -1.09 5.81
C ARG A 127 -9.50 0.13 6.46
N ARG A 128 -10.26 -0.11 7.53
CA ARG A 128 -10.95 0.94 8.32
C ARG A 128 -10.00 2.05 8.80
N ASP A 129 -8.75 1.70 9.15
CA ASP A 129 -7.78 2.64 9.71
C ASP A 129 -7.29 3.60 8.61
N PHE A 130 -7.17 3.11 7.37
CA PHE A 130 -6.85 3.92 6.19
C PHE A 130 -8.03 4.76 5.69
N GLU A 131 -9.27 4.26 5.79
CA GLU A 131 -10.48 5.03 5.48
C GLU A 131 -10.69 6.17 6.48
N GLN A 132 -10.49 5.93 7.78
CA GLN A 132 -10.50 6.97 8.81
C GLN A 132 -9.34 7.96 8.61
N PHE A 133 -8.14 7.47 8.30
CA PHE A 133 -6.99 8.31 7.99
C PHE A 133 -7.27 9.25 6.82
N ALA A 134 -7.76 8.72 5.69
CA ALA A 134 -8.13 9.53 4.52
C ALA A 134 -9.19 10.59 4.90
N LYS A 135 -10.29 10.19 5.55
CA LYS A 135 -11.32 11.12 6.04
C LYS A 135 -10.74 12.22 6.95
N SER A 136 -9.72 11.91 7.75
CA SER A 136 -9.06 12.87 8.66
C SER A 136 -8.02 13.79 8.01
N LEU A 137 -7.65 13.55 6.74
CA LEU A 137 -6.84 14.49 5.94
C LEU A 137 -7.74 15.52 5.23
N HIS A 138 -8.92 15.08 4.80
CA HIS A 138 -9.93 15.92 4.17
C HIS A 138 -10.73 16.73 5.21
N GLY A 139 -11.10 16.12 6.34
CA GLY A 139 -11.88 16.74 7.40
C GLY A 139 -11.04 17.31 8.54
N SER A 140 -11.43 18.49 9.02
CA SER A 140 -11.14 19.13 10.33
C SER A 140 -9.70 19.23 10.85
N GLY A 141 -8.68 18.70 10.17
CA GLY A 141 -7.28 18.76 10.61
C GLY A 141 -6.34 19.46 9.63
N ALA A 142 -6.25 18.98 8.39
CA ALA A 142 -5.30 19.49 7.39
C ALA A 142 -5.98 20.12 6.15
N SER A 143 -7.30 20.01 6.03
CA SER A 143 -8.13 20.53 4.93
C SER A 143 -7.51 20.34 3.53
N LEU A 144 -6.95 19.16 3.28
CA LEU A 144 -6.38 18.83 1.97
C LEU A 144 -7.49 18.54 0.96
N ALA A 145 -7.34 19.05 -0.25
CA ALA A 145 -8.28 18.79 -1.34
C ALA A 145 -8.42 17.28 -1.62
N ALA A 146 -9.63 16.82 -1.95
CA ALA A 146 -9.92 15.41 -2.20
C ALA A 146 -9.00 14.76 -3.26
N SER A 147 -8.61 15.51 -4.30
CA SER A 147 -7.61 15.08 -5.28
C SER A 147 -6.26 14.77 -4.62
N THR A 148 -5.71 15.73 -3.87
CA THR A 148 -4.45 15.57 -3.14
C THR A 148 -4.51 14.39 -2.17
N VAL A 149 -5.61 14.22 -1.42
CA VAL A 149 -5.73 13.07 -0.51
C VAL A 149 -5.74 11.75 -1.28
N ASN A 150 -6.49 11.67 -2.39
CA ASN A 150 -6.49 10.48 -3.24
C ASN A 150 -5.10 10.17 -3.82
N ASP A 151 -4.37 11.17 -4.30
CA ASP A 151 -3.00 11.01 -4.81
C ASP A 151 -2.05 10.47 -3.72
N ARG A 152 -2.16 10.99 -2.49
CA ARG A 152 -1.35 10.48 -1.37
C ARG A 152 -1.76 9.07 -0.93
N MET A 153 -3.05 8.73 -1.00
CA MET A 153 -3.52 7.37 -0.73
C MET A 153 -3.05 6.36 -1.79
N LEU A 154 -2.85 6.77 -3.05
CA LEU A 154 -2.20 5.93 -4.07
C LEU A 154 -0.73 5.62 -3.71
N VAL A 155 0.01 6.60 -3.17
CA VAL A 155 1.39 6.39 -2.68
C VAL A 155 1.41 5.41 -1.51
N VAL A 156 0.50 5.56 -0.53
CA VAL A 156 0.36 4.63 0.60
C VAL A 156 -0.01 3.22 0.12
N ALA A 157 -0.94 3.10 -0.82
CA ALA A 157 -1.31 1.81 -1.40
C ALA A 157 -0.11 1.14 -2.11
N ALA A 158 0.69 1.88 -2.87
CA ALA A 158 1.90 1.35 -3.52
C ALA A 158 3.00 0.95 -2.51
N MET A 159 3.07 1.62 -1.36
CA MET A 159 3.99 1.30 -0.26
C MET A 159 3.60 0.01 0.47
N LEU A 160 2.31 -0.23 0.67
CA LEU A 160 1.82 -1.48 1.24
C LEU A 160 1.80 -2.62 0.22
N GLU A 161 1.67 -2.34 -1.07
CA GLU A 161 1.82 -3.37 -2.12
C GLU A 161 3.24 -3.97 -2.11
N ALA A 162 4.27 -3.13 -1.94
CA ALA A 162 5.64 -3.62 -1.73
C ALA A 162 5.76 -4.49 -0.46
N ALA A 163 4.99 -4.21 0.59
CA ALA A 163 4.98 -5.00 1.82
C ALA A 163 4.31 -6.38 1.62
N VAL A 164 3.34 -6.50 0.71
CA VAL A 164 2.77 -7.78 0.28
C VAL A 164 3.80 -8.58 -0.51
N VAL A 165 4.52 -7.95 -1.45
CA VAL A 165 5.58 -8.60 -2.24
C VAL A 165 6.72 -9.13 -1.35
N ASP A 166 7.16 -8.34 -0.36
CA ASP A 166 8.17 -8.72 0.65
C ASP A 166 7.62 -9.71 1.72
N LYS A 167 6.36 -10.14 1.61
CA LYS A 167 5.64 -11.05 2.51
C LYS A 167 5.63 -10.59 3.98
N GLN A 168 5.58 -9.27 4.19
CA GLN A 168 5.42 -8.65 5.52
C GLN A 168 3.95 -8.64 5.97
N ILE A 169 3.03 -8.54 5.01
CA ILE A 169 1.58 -8.60 5.20
C ILE A 169 0.94 -9.52 4.14
N PRO A 170 -0.19 -10.19 4.44
CA PRO A 170 -0.84 -11.09 3.48
C PRO A 170 -1.54 -10.32 2.34
N ASP A 171 -2.18 -9.20 2.68
CA ASP A 171 -3.02 -8.39 1.78
C ASP A 171 -2.74 -6.90 1.97
N ASN A 172 -3.10 -6.08 0.98
CA ASN A 172 -2.93 -4.63 1.02
C ASN A 172 -4.20 -3.93 1.56
N PRO A 173 -4.22 -3.46 2.84
CA PRO A 173 -5.41 -2.86 3.44
C PRO A 173 -5.77 -1.47 2.89
N ALA A 174 -4.84 -0.75 2.23
CA ALA A 174 -5.12 0.55 1.62
C ALA A 174 -5.64 0.45 0.18
N ARG A 175 -5.77 -0.76 -0.37
CA ARG A 175 -6.18 -0.99 -1.76
C ARG A 175 -7.58 -0.40 -2.05
N GLY A 176 -7.61 0.59 -2.93
CA GLY A 176 -8.86 1.22 -3.38
C GLY A 176 -9.50 2.16 -2.36
N VAL A 177 -8.81 2.55 -1.28
CA VAL A 177 -9.28 3.60 -0.38
C VAL A 177 -9.23 4.95 -1.10
N ARG A 178 -10.37 5.61 -1.23
CA ARG A 178 -10.55 6.90 -1.91
C ARG A 178 -11.59 7.74 -1.18
N ILE A 179 -11.55 9.05 -1.38
CA ILE A 179 -12.59 9.99 -0.96
C ILE A 179 -13.28 10.52 -2.22
N SER A 180 -14.61 10.48 -2.22
CA SER A 180 -15.44 11.11 -3.26
C SER A 180 -15.17 12.61 -3.31
N ARG A 181 -15.05 13.17 -4.52
CA ARG A 181 -14.85 14.61 -4.72
C ARG A 181 -16.04 15.43 -4.23
N ASP A 182 -17.22 14.85 -4.35
CA ASP A 182 -18.49 15.40 -3.86
C ASP A 182 -18.93 14.57 -2.65
N PRO A 183 -19.20 15.17 -1.48
CA PRO A 183 -19.71 14.44 -0.31
C PRO A 183 -21.09 13.82 -0.55
N ASP A 184 -21.81 14.29 -1.57
CA ASP A 184 -23.14 13.80 -1.94
C ASP A 184 -23.12 12.61 -2.92
N ALA A 185 -22.01 12.40 -3.65
CA ALA A 185 -21.91 11.29 -4.60
C ALA A 185 -21.94 9.90 -3.93
N ASP A 186 -21.67 9.83 -2.63
CA ASP A 186 -21.68 8.58 -1.85
C ASP A 186 -23.06 8.27 -1.25
N ARG A 187 -23.98 9.25 -1.18
CA ARG A 187 -25.36 9.03 -0.66
C ARG A 187 -26.25 8.21 -1.62
N GLY A 188 -25.83 8.07 -2.89
CA GLY A 188 -26.65 7.47 -3.96
C GLY A 188 -26.21 6.07 -4.44
N ARG A 189 -25.19 5.45 -3.82
CA ARG A 189 -24.71 4.11 -4.23
C ARG A 189 -25.17 3.01 -3.27
N PRO A 190 -26.17 2.19 -3.64
CA PRO A 190 -26.50 1.01 -2.85
C PRO A 190 -25.31 0.04 -2.85
N HIS A 191 -24.81 -0.26 -1.66
CA HIS A 191 -23.68 -1.16 -1.45
C HIS A 191 -24.17 -2.61 -1.51
N CYS A 192 -24.50 -3.06 -2.72
CA CYS A 192 -24.88 -4.43 -3.01
C CYS A 192 -23.63 -5.23 -3.40
N GLY A 193 -23.23 -6.20 -2.58
CA GLY A 193 -22.15 -7.13 -2.89
C GLY A 193 -22.57 -8.10 -3.99
N ALA A 194 -22.35 -7.74 -5.25
CA ALA A 194 -22.56 -8.61 -6.40
C ALA A 194 -21.66 -8.20 -7.58
N TYR A 195 -20.47 -8.79 -7.68
CA TYR A 195 -19.82 -9.02 -8.99
C TYR A 195 -18.81 -10.17 -8.93
N ILE A 196 -19.34 -11.38 -8.79
CA ILE A 196 -18.68 -12.60 -9.31
C ILE A 196 -19.32 -12.87 -10.68
N ALA A 197 -18.50 -13.36 -11.62
CA ALA A 197 -18.85 -13.75 -13.00
C ALA A 197 -19.26 -12.60 -13.97
N ALA A 198 -18.27 -12.12 -14.75
CA ALA A 198 -18.23 -12.34 -16.20
C ALA A 198 -17.08 -11.54 -16.84
N ILE A 199 -15.95 -12.20 -17.14
CA ILE A 199 -14.95 -11.68 -18.09
C ILE A 199 -15.14 -12.46 -19.39
N PRO A 200 -15.74 -11.87 -20.45
CA PRO A 200 -15.74 -12.49 -21.76
C PRO A 200 -14.33 -12.37 -22.38
N ALA A 201 -13.72 -13.51 -22.70
CA ALA A 201 -12.42 -13.55 -23.36
C ALA A 201 -12.51 -13.13 -24.84
N ARG A 202 -12.20 -11.85 -25.12
CA ARG A 202 -11.81 -11.30 -26.44
C ARG A 202 -10.88 -10.12 -26.17
N GLY A 203 -9.77 -9.90 -26.87
CA GLY A 203 -9.07 -10.67 -27.90
C GLY A 203 -7.77 -9.93 -28.21
N LEU A 204 -6.69 -10.63 -28.56
CA LEU A 204 -5.38 -10.01 -28.79
C LEU A 204 -5.37 -9.15 -30.07
N SER A 205 -4.99 -7.87 -29.95
CA SER A 205 -4.35 -7.13 -31.05
C SER A 205 -3.35 -6.09 -30.51
N ALA A 206 -2.20 -5.99 -31.17
CA ALA A 206 -1.03 -5.24 -30.70
C ALA A 206 -1.12 -3.72 -30.93
N GLY A 207 -0.25 -2.98 -30.22
CA GLY A 207 0.29 -1.68 -30.64
C GLY A 207 -0.61 -0.45 -30.39
N GLY A 208 -0.20 0.44 -29.50
CA GLY A 208 -0.95 1.67 -29.23
C GLY A 208 -0.29 2.60 -28.21
N TYR A 209 0.62 3.44 -28.69
CA TYR A 209 1.32 4.49 -27.94
C TYR A 209 0.39 5.43 -27.15
N TRP A 210 0.84 5.87 -25.97
CA TRP A 210 0.19 6.94 -25.19
C TRP A 210 0.21 8.27 -25.97
N PRO A 211 -0.94 8.90 -26.28
CA PRO A 211 -0.95 10.19 -26.95
C PRO A 211 -0.73 11.34 -25.97
N ALA A 212 0.19 12.24 -26.34
CA ALA A 212 0.45 13.50 -25.65
C ALA A 212 -0.73 14.50 -25.77
N SER A 213 -0.62 15.60 -25.04
CA SER A 213 -1.67 16.60 -24.83
C SER A 213 -2.24 17.24 -26.10
N LYS A 214 -3.57 17.45 -26.11
CA LYS A 214 -4.27 18.18 -27.17
C LYS A 214 -3.91 19.67 -27.13
N ARG A 215 -3.36 20.20 -28.23
CA ARG A 215 -3.51 21.61 -28.64
C ARG A 215 -4.26 21.64 -29.97
N GLY A 216 -5.25 22.53 -30.09
CA GLY A 216 -6.10 22.65 -31.28
C GLY A 216 -5.37 23.32 -32.47
N PRO A 217 -5.86 23.12 -33.71
CA PRO A 217 -5.09 23.44 -34.91
C PRO A 217 -5.42 24.81 -35.52
N ARG A 218 -4.43 25.40 -36.20
CA ARG A 218 -4.66 26.24 -37.39
C ARG A 218 -3.68 25.86 -38.51
N LEU A 219 -4.27 25.21 -39.51
CA LEU A 219 -4.04 25.34 -40.97
C LEU A 219 -3.35 26.69 -41.35
N LEU A 220 -2.47 26.86 -42.35
CA LEU A 220 -1.79 26.04 -43.38
C LEU A 220 -0.44 26.77 -43.71
N HIS A 221 0.50 26.33 -44.56
CA HIS A 221 0.51 25.24 -45.55
C HIS A 221 1.82 24.41 -45.53
N ARG A 222 2.50 24.28 -46.68
CA ARG A 222 3.64 23.40 -47.01
C ARG A 222 4.41 24.00 -48.21
N MET A 223 5.74 23.91 -48.20
CA MET A 223 6.66 23.51 -49.30
C MET A 223 8.10 23.80 -48.82
N SER A 224 8.96 22.80 -48.64
CA SER A 224 9.78 22.14 -49.67
C SER A 224 10.78 23.11 -50.33
N THR A 225 12.10 22.87 -50.41
CA THR A 225 12.99 21.77 -50.00
C THR A 225 14.47 22.25 -50.13
N VAL A 226 15.46 21.40 -49.82
CA VAL A 226 16.89 21.48 -50.25
C VAL A 226 17.87 22.36 -49.43
N ARG A 227 18.55 21.70 -48.47
CA ARG A 227 20.01 21.45 -48.43
C ARG A 227 21.01 22.54 -48.94
N ILE A 228 21.93 22.95 -48.04
CA ILE A 228 23.42 22.94 -48.12
C ILE A 228 24.12 24.18 -47.51
N ARG A 229 25.27 23.89 -46.88
CA ARG A 229 26.36 24.69 -46.26
C ARG A 229 26.40 26.23 -46.37
N GLN A 230 26.77 26.83 -45.23
CA GLN A 230 27.90 27.77 -45.00
C GLN A 230 28.60 28.30 -46.28
N ASP A 231 28.80 29.62 -46.42
CA ASP A 231 29.83 30.35 -45.62
C ASP A 231 29.48 31.83 -45.31
N PRO A 232 30.24 32.51 -44.42
CA PRO A 232 29.99 33.90 -43.99
C PRO A 232 30.73 34.93 -44.86
N LEU A 233 30.35 36.22 -44.77
CA LEU A 233 31.30 37.34 -44.75
C LEU A 233 30.63 38.70 -44.43
N ALA A 234 31.45 39.60 -43.86
CA ALA A 234 31.39 41.07 -43.89
C ALA A 234 30.02 41.79 -43.78
N GLY A 235 29.83 42.53 -42.67
CA GLY A 235 28.76 43.54 -42.57
C GLY A 235 29.17 44.91 -43.12
N GLN A 236 28.25 45.87 -43.06
CA GLN A 236 28.58 47.31 -43.10
C GLN A 236 27.65 48.10 -42.17
N ARG A 237 28.17 49.23 -41.69
CA ARG A 237 27.53 50.12 -40.70
C ARG A 237 26.81 51.26 -41.43
N HIS A 238 25.61 51.66 -40.98
CA HIS A 238 25.16 53.04 -41.11
C HIS A 238 24.39 53.48 -39.85
N GLY A 239 24.56 54.75 -39.49
CA GLY A 239 24.10 55.34 -38.23
C GLY A 239 22.68 55.95 -38.30
N PRO A 240 22.24 56.60 -37.20
CA PRO A 240 20.86 57.04 -37.01
C PRO A 240 20.61 58.48 -37.48
N PRO A 241 19.33 58.86 -37.64
CA PRO A 241 18.89 60.24 -37.43
C PRO A 241 17.97 60.38 -36.20
N CYS A 242 18.06 61.55 -35.57
CA CYS A 242 17.34 61.95 -34.37
C CYS A 242 15.89 62.39 -34.66
N GLY A 243 15.09 62.63 -33.59
CA GLY A 243 13.97 63.59 -33.67
C GLY A 243 12.65 63.15 -33.05
N LEU A 244 12.49 63.37 -31.75
CA LEU A 244 11.16 63.52 -31.13
C LEU A 244 10.71 64.98 -31.24
N PRO A 245 9.41 65.24 -31.40
CA PRO A 245 8.79 66.44 -30.83
C PRO A 245 7.82 66.08 -29.70
N HIS A 246 8.03 66.66 -28.53
CA HIS A 246 7.01 66.75 -27.49
C HIS A 246 5.96 67.79 -27.90
N GLY A 247 4.68 67.51 -27.64
CA GLY A 247 3.57 68.46 -27.78
C GLY A 247 2.58 68.29 -26.64
N LEU A 248 2.69 69.12 -25.60
CA LEU A 248 1.72 69.18 -24.50
C LEU A 248 0.55 70.11 -24.83
N ARG A 249 -0.54 69.95 -24.07
CA ARG A 249 -1.81 70.67 -24.26
C ARG A 249 -1.88 72.02 -23.52
N ALA A 250 -2.48 72.99 -24.22
CA ALA A 250 -3.52 73.92 -23.76
C ALA A 250 -3.19 75.09 -22.81
N ALA A 251 -4.13 76.06 -22.84
CA ALA A 251 -4.14 77.42 -22.28
C ALA A 251 -3.39 78.46 -23.13
#